data_AF-A0ABD3PJL3-F1
#
_entry.id   AF-A0ABD3PJL3-F1
#
_cell.length_a   1.000
_cell.length_b   1.000
_cell.length_c   1.000
_cell.angle_alpha   90.00
_cell.angle_beta   90.00
_cell.angle_gamma   90.00
#
_symmetry.space_group_name_H-M   'P 1'
#
loop_
_entity.id
_entity.type
_entity.pdbx_description
1 polymer ?
#
loop_
_entity_poly.entity_id
_entity_poly.type
_entity_poly.pdbx_seq_one_letter_code
_entity_poly.pdbx_strand_id
1 'polypeptide(L)'
;MTPPPPPSRIDAAATGRRMRRSVPRAVVGLALCAMLHTIIRDQRPDDDGDLLLGDRRQLAYLDSVQQKKVPYGRHLVDQNYQALMWPTAIDGSMFKKQKPEDFIESSSSSSPCDSIFLFMPQPFAHNGHGSQLNNFLLASLVATFTDRAMVLLDPPNELNPFKSNSQFGCPIEAWRTERRRKGGEPVKVGWNEDFPVGLTRLVRHPSWLSKGCSAPCVGEYTYEEWDALRIKNNATEMPGSPPKEIQCGGTSKRTNVVVLGGQEVRDYFELYYKEEMLDRSTDLSVARASEWAARVGARPHEARTFVNTTALDRRDTWDYISALIARSGVLRFQPWIGRDLEEYIKTYVPDLDLNKPYDAIHVRRGDKLEVEGRRPVRLYWTERGQYDEVTGAMPTNYIPFRHYLTQYESVAKCMEGPRTVYIATDDPVEVKAEINELPKDDDGYTLLVTDDGASTCHKFRFIFSSFEAQSGFHLHDGYGKGSCEERYERNIASVADLMLLTKSDLVVLEFNSNWGRLVRTFRLRVNDSQRIMNGARPVLQKGDMKIAWGKKLPGPPGCLTNLLSSNLYASHSDFTTA
;
A
#
# COMPACT_ATOMS: atom_id res chain seq x y z
N MET A 1 -62.54 17.73 8.07
CA MET A 1 -62.26 16.66 9.04
C MET A 1 -61.20 17.19 9.98
N THR A 2 -61.63 17.53 11.20
CA THR A 2 -60.86 18.19 12.26
C THR A 2 -59.98 17.19 13.01
N PRO A 3 -58.72 17.52 13.36
CA PRO A 3 -57.92 16.71 14.26
C PRO A 3 -58.28 16.99 15.74
N PRO A 4 -58.09 16.01 16.64
CA PRO A 4 -58.40 16.14 18.07
C PRO A 4 -57.30 16.87 18.88
N PRO A 5 -57.61 17.33 20.11
CA PRO A 5 -56.79 18.22 20.95
C PRO A 5 -55.74 17.47 21.83
N PRO A 6 -54.84 18.20 22.53
CA PRO A 6 -53.59 17.68 23.13
C PRO A 6 -53.78 17.12 24.57
N PRO A 7 -52.74 16.47 25.16
CA PRO A 7 -52.90 15.69 26.39
C PRO A 7 -52.80 16.53 27.66
N SER A 8 -53.59 16.14 28.67
CA SER A 8 -53.56 16.70 30.02
C SER A 8 -52.54 15.98 30.93
N ARG A 9 -51.76 16.79 31.66
CA ARG A 9 -51.10 16.43 32.93
C ARG A 9 -52.12 16.43 34.07
N ILE A 10 -51.87 15.67 35.14
CA ILE A 10 -51.88 16.11 36.57
C ILE A 10 -51.46 14.93 37.48
N ASP A 11 -50.28 15.10 38.08
CA ASP A 11 -49.83 14.96 39.48
C ASP A 11 -50.44 13.97 40.52
N ALA A 12 -49.51 13.17 41.07
CA ALA A 12 -49.06 13.07 42.48
C ALA A 12 -50.01 12.85 43.69
N ALA A 13 -49.56 11.90 44.56
CA ALA A 13 -49.49 11.90 46.04
C ALA A 13 -49.92 10.52 46.61
N ALA A 14 -49.06 9.68 47.20
CA ALA A 14 -48.37 9.74 48.51
C ALA A 14 -49.08 8.93 49.63
N THR A 15 -48.26 8.40 50.57
CA THR A 15 -48.53 7.67 51.84
C THR A 15 -48.57 6.13 51.73
N GLY A 16 -47.97 5.31 52.62
CA GLY A 16 -47.15 5.55 53.81
C GLY A 16 -46.76 4.24 54.55
N ARG A 17 -45.55 4.23 55.11
CA ARG A 17 -45.01 3.57 56.35
C ARG A 17 -45.07 2.04 56.62
N ARG A 18 -43.83 1.51 56.77
CA ARG A 18 -43.20 0.73 57.88
C ARG A 18 -43.79 -0.64 58.32
N MET A 19 -42.92 -1.66 58.32
CA MET A 19 -42.46 -2.35 59.55
C MET A 19 -41.13 -3.08 59.35
N ARG A 20 -40.26 -3.01 60.38
CA ARG A 20 -39.03 -3.80 60.56
C ARG A 20 -39.39 -5.16 61.19
N ARG A 21 -38.68 -6.23 60.81
CA ARG A 21 -38.24 -7.30 61.73
C ARG A 21 -37.10 -8.12 61.12
N SER A 22 -36.41 -8.81 62.03
CA SER A 22 -35.03 -9.28 62.05
C SER A 22 -34.72 -10.59 61.33
N VAL A 23 -33.42 -10.77 61.04
CA VAL A 23 -32.68 -11.95 60.53
C VAL A 23 -32.84 -13.19 61.45
N PRO A 24 -32.62 -14.44 60.97
CA PRO A 24 -31.26 -15.01 60.96
C PRO A 24 -30.85 -15.78 59.67
N ARG A 25 -29.53 -15.95 59.58
CA ARG A 25 -28.69 -16.54 58.52
C ARG A 25 -29.06 -17.97 58.11
N ALA A 26 -28.86 -18.29 56.82
CA ALA A 26 -28.18 -19.52 56.38
C ALA A 26 -27.83 -19.49 54.87
N VAL A 27 -26.52 -19.48 54.59
CA VAL A 27 -25.74 -20.28 53.61
C VAL A 27 -26.10 -20.25 52.10
N VAL A 28 -25.05 -20.23 51.28
CA VAL A 28 -24.94 -20.31 49.79
C VAL A 28 -25.06 -18.95 49.06
N GLY A 29 -24.12 -18.47 48.26
CA GLY A 29 -22.74 -18.86 47.96
C GLY A 29 -22.01 -17.65 47.35
N LEU A 30 -20.83 -17.36 47.88
CA LEU A 30 -19.87 -16.37 47.37
C LEU A 30 -19.09 -17.03 46.22
N ALA A 31 -19.52 -16.84 44.97
CA ALA A 31 -18.71 -17.17 43.79
C ALA A 31 -19.32 -16.61 42.49
N LEU A 32 -19.57 -15.30 42.36
CA LEU A 32 -20.02 -14.72 41.07
C LEU A 32 -19.79 -13.20 40.94
N CYS A 33 -18.65 -12.69 41.41
CA CYS A 33 -18.19 -11.32 41.09
C CYS A 33 -16.71 -11.20 40.70
N ALA A 34 -15.97 -12.32 40.59
CA ALA A 34 -14.58 -12.32 40.15
C ALA A 34 -14.39 -12.82 38.69
N MET A 35 -15.45 -13.26 38.01
CA MET A 35 -15.40 -13.77 36.63
C MET A 35 -15.86 -12.77 35.55
N LEU A 36 -16.27 -11.55 35.92
CA LEU A 36 -16.68 -10.52 34.96
C LEU A 36 -15.61 -9.44 34.70
N HIS A 37 -14.45 -9.51 35.37
CA HIS A 37 -13.32 -8.61 35.11
C HIS A 37 -12.18 -9.24 34.28
N THR A 38 -12.26 -10.53 33.96
CA THR A 38 -11.29 -11.28 33.16
C THR A 38 -11.70 -11.50 31.69
N ILE A 39 -12.88 -11.02 31.27
CA ILE A 39 -13.40 -11.25 29.89
C ILE A 39 -13.24 -10.03 28.97
N ILE A 40 -12.73 -8.88 29.45
CA ILE A 40 -12.52 -7.66 28.61
C ILE A 40 -11.04 -7.25 28.50
N ARG A 41 -10.10 -8.15 28.83
CA ARG A 41 -8.66 -7.83 28.79
C ARG A 41 -7.76 -8.85 28.10
N ASP A 42 -8.36 -9.67 27.23
CA ASP A 42 -7.62 -10.66 26.46
C ASP A 42 -7.64 -10.30 24.96
N GLN A 43 -6.51 -10.55 24.28
CA GLN A 43 -6.17 -10.21 22.88
C GLN A 43 -5.39 -8.90 22.64
N ARG A 44 -4.26 -8.77 23.31
CA ARG A 44 -3.01 -8.40 22.61
C ARG A 44 -2.34 -9.70 22.15
N PRO A 45 -1.89 -9.84 20.89
CA PRO A 45 -0.97 -10.90 20.54
C PRO A 45 0.44 -10.43 20.93
N ASP A 46 0.72 -10.43 22.24
CA ASP A 46 2.09 -10.46 22.74
C ASP A 46 2.42 -11.93 23.00
N ASP A 47 3.00 -12.61 22.00
CA ASP A 47 3.63 -13.91 22.17
C ASP A 47 4.96 -13.89 21.40
N ASP A 48 5.89 -13.09 21.90
CA ASP A 48 7.32 -13.14 21.57
C ASP A 48 8.06 -13.73 22.78
N GLY A 49 8.26 -15.05 22.73
CA GLY A 49 9.11 -15.79 23.64
C GLY A 49 9.52 -17.11 23.02
N ASP A 50 10.76 -17.18 22.51
CA ASP A 50 11.48 -18.39 22.06
C ASP A 50 11.23 -19.01 20.66
N LEU A 51 10.85 -18.22 19.64
CA LEU A 51 10.83 -18.68 18.23
C LEU A 51 11.89 -18.06 17.28
N LEU A 52 12.87 -17.33 17.80
CA LEU A 52 13.83 -16.53 17.00
C LEU A 52 14.78 -17.33 16.07
N LEU A 53 14.83 -18.67 16.16
CA LEU A 53 15.67 -19.50 15.29
C LEU A 53 14.90 -20.23 14.16
N GLY A 54 13.57 -20.37 14.29
CA GLY A 54 12.72 -21.03 13.30
C GLY A 54 12.33 -20.12 12.13
N ASP A 55 12.04 -18.86 12.41
CA ASP A 55 11.47 -17.92 11.43
C ASP A 55 12.48 -17.39 10.41
N ARG A 56 13.77 -17.33 10.77
CA ARG A 56 14.84 -16.95 9.83
C ARG A 56 14.99 -17.92 8.64
N ARG A 57 14.47 -19.15 8.74
CA ARG A 57 14.63 -20.18 7.69
C ARG A 57 13.58 -20.14 6.59
N GLN A 58 12.37 -19.62 6.84
CA GLN A 58 11.28 -19.72 5.85
C GLN A 58 11.54 -18.89 4.59
N LEU A 59 12.13 -17.69 4.73
CA LEU A 59 12.43 -16.82 3.58
C LEU A 59 13.86 -17.00 3.04
N ALA A 60 14.82 -17.51 3.82
CA ALA A 60 16.19 -17.78 3.35
C ALA A 60 16.22 -18.90 2.28
N TYR A 61 15.22 -19.80 2.31
CA TYR A 61 14.94 -20.76 1.24
C TYR A 61 14.54 -20.07 -0.08
N LEU A 62 13.94 -18.87 -0.02
CA LEU A 62 13.43 -18.15 -1.19
C LEU A 62 14.53 -17.47 -2.02
N ASP A 63 15.68 -17.19 -1.43
CA ASP A 63 16.84 -16.60 -2.11
C ASP A 63 17.74 -17.67 -2.75
N SER A 64 17.45 -18.97 -2.52
CA SER A 64 18.20 -20.09 -3.10
C SER A 64 17.92 -20.34 -4.60
N VAL A 65 17.00 -19.59 -5.21
CA VAL A 65 16.62 -19.72 -6.62
C VAL A 65 17.56 -18.88 -7.49
N GLN A 66 18.57 -19.56 -8.06
CA GLN A 66 19.38 -19.19 -9.23
C GLN A 66 19.54 -17.69 -9.51
N GLN A 67 20.14 -16.94 -8.59
CA GLN A 67 20.91 -15.77 -9.02
C GLN A 67 22.26 -16.29 -9.53
N LYS A 68 22.58 -16.03 -10.81
CA LYS A 68 23.99 -16.03 -11.25
C LYS A 68 24.75 -15.22 -10.20
N LYS A 69 25.77 -15.82 -9.59
CA LYS A 69 26.55 -15.22 -8.49
C LYS A 69 27.19 -13.92 -8.97
N VAL A 70 26.52 -12.79 -8.81
CA VAL A 70 27.15 -11.47 -8.95
C VAL A 70 28.06 -11.29 -7.73
N PRO A 71 29.30 -10.80 -7.85
CA PRO A 71 30.32 -10.95 -6.82
C PRO A 71 30.17 -10.02 -5.61
N TYR A 72 29.11 -9.21 -5.55
CA TYR A 72 28.89 -8.34 -4.40
C TYR A 72 28.44 -9.17 -3.19
N GLY A 73 29.10 -8.89 -2.06
CA GLY A 73 29.25 -9.77 -0.92
C GLY A 73 27.98 -10.50 -0.49
N ARG A 74 28.17 -11.71 0.06
CA ARG A 74 27.14 -12.48 0.78
C ARG A 74 26.76 -11.78 2.09
N HIS A 75 26.37 -10.52 2.05
CA HIS A 75 25.70 -9.90 3.18
C HIS A 75 24.35 -10.63 3.28
N LEU A 76 24.12 -11.30 4.41
CA LEU A 76 22.77 -11.72 4.77
C LEU A 76 21.94 -10.44 4.84
N VAL A 77 21.13 -10.18 3.81
CA VAL A 77 20.19 -9.07 3.80
C VAL A 77 19.11 -9.40 4.82
N ASP A 78 18.88 -8.52 5.79
CA ASP A 78 17.76 -8.70 6.71
C ASP A 78 16.44 -8.61 5.91
N GLN A 79 15.67 -9.70 5.95
CA GLN A 79 14.42 -9.85 5.22
C GLN A 79 13.35 -8.86 5.70
N ASN A 80 13.52 -8.31 6.91
CA ASN A 80 12.69 -7.21 7.39
C ASN A 80 12.69 -6.04 6.41
N TYR A 81 13.75 -5.82 5.64
CA TYR A 81 13.86 -4.68 4.73
C TYR A 81 13.49 -5.02 3.27
N GLN A 82 13.16 -6.28 2.96
CA GLN A 82 12.81 -6.71 1.60
C GLN A 82 11.32 -6.58 1.27
N ALA A 83 10.48 -6.15 2.21
CA ALA A 83 9.05 -5.95 2.01
C ALA A 83 8.52 -4.84 2.91
N LEU A 84 7.37 -4.29 2.53
CA LEU A 84 6.66 -3.31 3.37
C LEU A 84 6.04 -3.96 4.62
N MET A 85 5.81 -5.27 4.58
CA MET A 85 5.30 -6.06 5.70
C MET A 85 6.44 -6.77 6.44
N TRP A 86 6.16 -7.14 7.69
CA TRP A 86 7.02 -8.07 8.42
C TRP A 86 7.08 -9.43 7.71
N PRO A 87 8.25 -10.09 7.66
CA PRO A 87 8.42 -11.45 7.13
C PRO A 87 7.37 -12.45 7.60
N THR A 88 7.04 -12.44 8.89
CA THR A 88 6.06 -13.32 9.53
C THR A 88 4.62 -13.10 9.06
N ALA A 89 4.35 -11.94 8.43
CA ALA A 89 3.05 -11.61 7.87
C ALA A 89 2.91 -11.97 6.38
N ILE A 90 3.95 -12.52 5.75
CA ILE A 90 3.93 -13.01 4.37
C ILE A 90 3.72 -14.53 4.39
N ASP A 91 2.79 -15.03 3.58
CA ASP A 91 2.57 -16.47 3.44
C ASP A 91 3.64 -17.08 2.53
N GLY A 92 4.61 -17.76 3.16
CA GLY A 92 5.70 -18.46 2.46
C GLY A 92 5.24 -19.59 1.53
N SER A 93 4.00 -20.08 1.65
CA SER A 93 3.50 -21.19 0.83
C SER A 93 3.45 -20.86 -0.67
N MET A 94 3.18 -19.60 -1.02
CA MET A 94 3.13 -19.12 -2.41
C MET A 94 4.50 -19.18 -3.10
N PHE A 95 5.58 -19.30 -2.34
CA PHE A 95 6.95 -19.31 -2.86
C PHE A 95 7.63 -20.67 -2.77
N LYS A 96 6.97 -21.68 -2.17
CA LYS A 96 7.44 -23.06 -2.28
C LYS A 96 7.39 -23.39 -3.77
N LYS A 97 8.52 -23.83 -4.34
CA LYS A 97 8.60 -24.29 -5.73
C LYS A 97 7.46 -25.29 -5.95
N GLN A 98 6.41 -24.85 -6.62
CA GLN A 98 5.50 -25.76 -7.27
C GLN A 98 6.36 -26.48 -8.31
N LYS A 99 6.45 -27.80 -8.17
CA LYS A 99 7.14 -28.57 -9.20
C LYS A 99 6.37 -28.33 -10.50
N PRO A 100 7.05 -28.30 -11.66
CA PRO A 100 6.37 -28.27 -12.95
C PRO A 100 5.30 -29.38 -13.05
N GLU A 101 5.53 -30.51 -12.38
CA GLU A 101 4.62 -31.65 -12.22
C GLU A 101 3.30 -31.30 -11.49
N ASP A 102 3.34 -30.40 -10.48
CA ASP A 102 2.16 -30.00 -9.70
C ASP A 102 1.16 -29.16 -10.54
N PHE A 103 1.62 -28.54 -11.62
CA PHE A 103 0.76 -27.84 -12.58
C PHE A 103 0.12 -28.77 -13.61
N ILE A 104 0.65 -29.98 -13.77
CA ILE A 104 0.19 -30.95 -14.78
C ILE A 104 -1.00 -31.77 -14.26
N GLU A 105 -1.14 -31.93 -12.94
CA GLU A 105 -2.23 -32.72 -12.35
C GLU A 105 -3.55 -31.94 -12.17
N SER A 106 -3.55 -30.60 -12.22
CA SER A 106 -4.78 -29.79 -12.21
C SER A 106 -5.31 -29.53 -13.62
N SER A 107 -5.90 -30.56 -14.23
CA SER A 107 -6.96 -30.48 -15.25
C SER A 107 -6.94 -29.32 -16.26
N SER A 108 -6.03 -29.34 -17.25
CA SER A 108 -6.32 -29.07 -18.67
C SER A 108 -5.05 -29.22 -19.50
N SER A 109 -5.19 -29.60 -20.76
CA SER A 109 -4.10 -29.85 -21.71
C SER A 109 -3.33 -28.60 -22.16
N SER A 110 -3.46 -27.46 -21.47
CA SER A 110 -2.81 -26.20 -21.81
C SER A 110 -1.61 -25.94 -20.90
N SER A 111 -0.50 -25.49 -21.48
CA SER A 111 0.65 -25.10 -20.67
C SER A 111 0.34 -23.78 -19.94
N PRO A 112 0.91 -23.55 -18.75
CA PRO A 112 0.67 -22.32 -17.99
C PRO A 112 1.10 -21.03 -18.73
N CYS A 113 1.90 -21.18 -19.79
CA CYS A 113 2.37 -20.10 -20.66
C CYS A 113 1.56 -19.94 -21.96
N ASP A 114 0.40 -20.59 -22.07
CA ASP A 114 -0.49 -20.44 -23.23
C ASP A 114 -1.34 -19.15 -23.12
N SER A 115 -1.46 -18.58 -21.92
CA SER A 115 -2.19 -17.34 -21.66
C SER A 115 -1.34 -16.39 -20.82
N ILE A 116 -0.83 -15.33 -21.46
CA ILE A 116 0.10 -14.37 -20.87
C ILE A 116 -0.56 -13.00 -20.75
N PHE A 117 -0.26 -12.34 -19.64
CA PHE A 117 -0.52 -10.93 -19.44
C PHE A 117 0.83 -10.19 -19.40
N LEU A 118 1.18 -9.53 -20.51
CA LEU A 118 2.42 -8.79 -20.67
C LEU A 118 2.24 -7.38 -20.12
N PHE A 119 2.82 -7.11 -18.96
CA PHE A 119 2.75 -5.80 -18.31
C PHE A 119 3.99 -4.96 -18.61
N MET A 120 3.76 -3.78 -19.19
CA MET A 120 4.80 -2.82 -19.57
C MET A 120 4.76 -1.59 -18.65
N PRO A 121 5.60 -1.51 -17.61
CA PRO A 121 5.48 -0.48 -16.58
C PRO A 121 6.01 0.90 -17.01
N GLN A 122 6.90 0.95 -18.01
CA GLN A 122 7.68 2.14 -18.35
C GLN A 122 6.87 3.39 -18.75
N PRO A 123 5.80 3.30 -19.57
CA PRO A 123 5.02 4.47 -19.96
C PRO A 123 4.45 5.23 -18.76
N PHE A 124 4.30 4.55 -17.62
CA PHE A 124 3.76 5.11 -16.40
C PHE A 124 4.83 5.53 -15.38
N ALA A 125 6.11 5.34 -15.72
CA ALA A 125 7.21 5.57 -14.80
C ALA A 125 7.29 7.04 -14.37
N HIS A 126 7.05 8.00 -15.25
CA HIS A 126 7.15 9.44 -14.96
C HIS A 126 6.34 9.90 -13.72
N ASN A 127 5.27 9.18 -13.35
CA ASN A 127 4.44 9.44 -12.16
C ASN A 127 5.06 9.00 -10.82
N GLY A 128 6.29 8.46 -10.87
CA GLY A 128 7.05 8.04 -9.70
C GLY A 128 6.79 6.61 -9.24
N HIS A 129 7.70 6.06 -8.43
CA HIS A 129 7.63 4.66 -7.96
C HIS A 129 6.35 4.37 -7.17
N GLY A 130 5.84 5.31 -6.36
CA GLY A 130 4.57 5.09 -5.65
C GLY A 130 3.42 4.79 -6.63
N SER A 131 3.37 5.48 -7.76
CA SER A 131 2.38 5.22 -8.81
C SER A 131 2.67 3.93 -9.57
N GLN A 132 3.93 3.63 -9.88
CA GLN A 132 4.32 2.35 -10.52
C GLN A 132 3.96 1.14 -9.65
N LEU A 133 4.26 1.18 -8.36
CA LEU A 133 3.96 0.11 -7.41
C LEU A 133 2.45 -0.13 -7.29
N ASN A 134 1.65 0.93 -7.25
CA ASN A 134 0.18 0.83 -7.28
C ASN A 134 -0.32 0.13 -8.56
N ASN A 135 0.24 0.48 -9.73
CA ASN A 135 -0.14 -0.17 -10.98
C ASN A 135 0.33 -1.62 -11.06
N PHE A 136 1.50 -1.94 -10.51
CA PHE A 136 1.96 -3.32 -10.42
C PHE A 136 1.01 -4.19 -9.60
N LEU A 137 0.49 -3.66 -8.47
CA LEU A 137 -0.55 -4.35 -7.68
C LEU A 137 -1.84 -4.52 -8.47
N LEU A 138 -2.29 -3.48 -9.19
CA LEU A 138 -3.51 -3.54 -10.00
C LEU A 138 -3.37 -4.54 -11.14
N ALA A 139 -2.23 -4.53 -11.85
CA ALA A 139 -1.89 -5.46 -12.89
C ALA A 139 -1.86 -6.90 -12.35
N SER A 140 -1.31 -7.12 -11.15
CA SER A 140 -1.31 -8.42 -10.49
C SER A 140 -2.72 -8.92 -10.18
N LEU A 141 -3.63 -8.04 -9.77
CA LEU A 141 -5.04 -8.39 -9.58
C LEU A 141 -5.73 -8.77 -10.89
N VAL A 142 -5.51 -8.01 -11.96
CA VAL A 142 -6.06 -8.33 -13.29
C VAL A 142 -5.51 -9.65 -13.80
N ALA A 143 -4.20 -9.90 -13.64
CA ALA A 143 -3.56 -11.16 -14.05
C ALA A 143 -4.17 -12.37 -13.35
N THR A 144 -4.28 -12.29 -12.01
CA THR A 144 -4.84 -13.37 -11.19
C THR A 144 -6.33 -13.57 -11.43
N PHE A 145 -7.09 -12.50 -11.71
CA PHE A 145 -8.51 -12.61 -12.06
C PHE A 145 -8.70 -13.32 -13.39
N THR A 146 -7.92 -12.95 -14.41
CA THR A 146 -7.98 -13.50 -15.77
C THR A 146 -7.23 -14.84 -15.92
N ASP A 147 -6.66 -15.36 -14.84
CA ASP A 147 -5.81 -16.57 -14.81
C ASP A 147 -4.61 -16.54 -15.80
N ARG A 148 -4.07 -15.35 -16.05
CA ARG A 148 -2.94 -15.12 -16.95
C ARG A 148 -1.62 -15.15 -16.19
N ALA A 149 -0.59 -15.75 -16.80
CA ALA A 149 0.78 -15.60 -16.35
C ALA A 149 1.22 -14.14 -16.57
N MET A 150 1.45 -13.38 -15.50
CA MET A 150 1.91 -12.00 -15.63
C MET A 150 3.40 -11.98 -15.92
N VAL A 151 3.81 -11.39 -17.03
CA VAL A 151 5.21 -11.22 -17.39
C VAL A 151 5.52 -9.73 -17.44
N LEU A 152 6.57 -9.31 -16.73
CA LEU A 152 7.07 -7.94 -16.80
C LEU A 152 7.95 -7.79 -18.02
N LEU A 153 7.68 -6.76 -18.82
CA LEU A 153 8.53 -6.35 -19.93
C LEU A 153 9.00 -4.92 -19.70
N ASP A 154 10.21 -4.80 -19.15
CA ASP A 154 10.91 -3.52 -19.03
C ASP A 154 11.55 -3.13 -20.38
N PRO A 155 11.71 -1.82 -20.67
CA PRO A 155 12.33 -1.34 -21.89
C PRO A 155 13.80 -1.74 -21.97
N PRO A 156 14.31 -2.07 -23.16
CA PRO A 156 15.74 -2.18 -23.38
C PRO A 156 16.43 -0.84 -23.12
N ASN A 157 17.76 -0.88 -22.91
CA ASN A 157 18.55 0.26 -22.50
C ASN A 157 18.44 1.44 -23.49
N GLU A 158 18.41 1.15 -24.78
CA GLU A 158 18.38 2.13 -25.87
C GLU A 158 17.06 2.93 -25.90
N LEU A 159 15.98 2.35 -25.36
CA LEU A 159 14.64 2.94 -25.32
C LEU A 159 14.31 3.53 -23.94
N ASN A 160 15.21 3.42 -22.98
CA ASN A 160 14.98 3.96 -21.66
C ASN A 160 15.26 5.47 -21.65
N PRO A 161 14.28 6.33 -21.30
CA PRO A 161 14.50 7.77 -21.22
C PRO A 161 15.50 8.15 -20.11
N PHE A 162 15.75 7.25 -19.16
CA PHE A 162 16.75 7.46 -18.13
C PHE A 162 18.09 6.90 -18.59
N LYS A 163 19.14 7.73 -18.60
CA LYS A 163 20.54 7.31 -18.87
C LYS A 163 21.02 6.14 -18.01
N SER A 164 20.34 5.93 -16.88
CA SER A 164 20.53 4.86 -15.92
C SER A 164 19.82 3.55 -16.25
N ASN A 165 19.00 3.53 -17.30
CA ASN A 165 18.11 2.42 -17.64
C ASN A 165 17.05 2.12 -16.56
N SER A 166 16.78 3.04 -15.63
CA SER A 166 15.66 2.96 -14.68
C SER A 166 15.40 4.31 -14.00
N GLN A 167 14.13 4.65 -13.83
CA GLN A 167 13.72 5.78 -12.99
C GLN A 167 14.22 5.64 -11.54
N PHE A 168 14.44 4.40 -11.09
CA PHE A 168 14.83 4.14 -9.72
C PHE A 168 16.26 4.64 -9.40
N GLY A 169 17.12 4.83 -10.40
CA GLY A 169 18.52 5.22 -10.21
C GLY A 169 19.50 4.04 -10.31
N CYS A 170 20.76 4.25 -9.92
CA CYS A 170 21.87 3.31 -10.11
C CYS A 170 22.37 2.82 -8.74
N PRO A 171 21.93 1.63 -8.29
CA PRO A 171 22.62 0.95 -7.19
C PRO A 171 24.07 0.62 -7.58
N ILE A 172 24.90 0.27 -6.61
CA ILE A 172 26.29 -0.12 -6.87
C ILE A 172 26.38 -1.34 -7.82
N GLU A 173 25.41 -2.26 -7.77
CA GLU A 173 25.31 -3.44 -8.64
C GLU A 173 25.08 -3.14 -10.12
N ALA A 174 24.60 -1.93 -10.43
CA ALA A 174 24.42 -1.49 -11.80
C ALA A 174 25.77 -1.30 -12.53
N TRP A 175 26.86 -1.21 -11.79
CA TRP A 175 28.20 -0.98 -12.30
C TRP A 175 29.04 -2.26 -12.28
N ARG A 176 29.79 -2.50 -13.36
CA ARG A 176 30.94 -3.40 -13.35
C ARG A 176 32.06 -2.72 -12.56
N THR A 177 32.67 -3.44 -11.63
CA THR A 177 33.74 -2.90 -10.80
C THR A 177 35.07 -3.66 -10.91
N GLU A 178 36.11 -2.91 -11.28
CA GLU A 178 37.56 -3.21 -11.31
C GLU A 178 38.24 -3.05 -9.95
N ARG A 179 38.81 -4.10 -9.34
CA ARG A 179 39.84 -3.91 -8.30
C ARG A 179 41.23 -3.81 -8.94
N ARG A 180 41.73 -2.59 -9.10
CA ARG A 180 43.06 -2.32 -9.68
C ARG A 180 44.23 -2.81 -8.82
N ARG A 181 44.04 -3.01 -7.51
CA ARG A 181 45.04 -3.54 -6.56
C ARG A 181 44.38 -4.43 -5.51
N LYS A 182 45.12 -5.42 -4.99
CA LYS A 182 44.66 -6.29 -3.89
C LYS A 182 44.40 -5.42 -2.64
N GLY A 183 43.13 -5.32 -2.23
CA GLY A 183 42.69 -4.49 -1.10
C GLY A 183 42.31 -3.04 -1.46
N GLY A 184 42.36 -2.64 -2.74
CA GLY A 184 41.87 -1.33 -3.17
C GLY A 184 40.34 -1.27 -3.27
N GLU A 185 39.79 -0.06 -3.20
CA GLU A 185 38.36 0.16 -3.44
C GLU A 185 37.97 -0.26 -4.87
N PRO A 186 36.81 -0.90 -5.06
CA PRO A 186 36.30 -1.22 -6.39
C PRO A 186 36.07 0.07 -7.19
N VAL A 187 36.64 0.15 -8.39
CA VAL A 187 36.45 1.29 -9.31
C VAL A 187 35.39 0.91 -10.35
N LYS A 188 34.44 1.80 -10.62
CA LYS A 188 33.44 1.62 -11.70
C LYS A 188 34.15 1.63 -13.06
N VAL A 189 34.01 0.55 -13.83
CA VAL A 189 34.65 0.39 -15.16
C VAL A 189 33.68 0.30 -16.32
N GLY A 190 32.38 0.15 -16.05
CA GLY A 190 31.36 0.11 -17.08
C GLY A 190 30.00 -0.30 -16.54
N TRP A 191 29.01 -0.38 -17.42
CA TRP A 191 27.65 -0.82 -17.08
C TRP A 191 27.57 -2.34 -16.97
N ASN A 192 26.77 -2.83 -16.02
CA ASN A 192 26.43 -4.24 -15.93
C ASN A 192 25.22 -4.54 -16.83
N GLU A 193 25.47 -4.99 -18.05
CA GLU A 193 24.41 -5.36 -19.03
C GLU A 193 23.40 -6.40 -18.53
N ASP A 194 23.81 -7.27 -17.60
CA ASP A 194 22.93 -8.29 -17.01
C ASP A 194 22.07 -7.73 -15.85
N PHE A 195 22.23 -6.45 -15.49
CA PHE A 195 21.53 -5.86 -14.35
C PHE A 195 20.09 -5.47 -14.70
N PRO A 196 19.10 -5.73 -13.82
CA PRO A 196 17.71 -5.40 -14.11
C PRO A 196 17.48 -3.91 -14.41
N VAL A 197 16.55 -3.67 -15.32
CA VAL A 197 16.16 -2.35 -15.81
C VAL A 197 14.74 -2.02 -15.35
N GLY A 198 14.28 -0.78 -15.60
CA GLY A 198 12.88 -0.40 -15.35
C GLY A 198 12.40 -0.72 -13.91
N LEU A 199 11.24 -1.37 -13.79
CA LEU A 199 10.59 -1.73 -12.52
C LEU A 199 11.23 -2.95 -11.87
N THR A 200 11.76 -3.91 -12.66
CA THR A 200 12.42 -5.11 -12.10
C THR A 200 13.68 -4.78 -11.29
N ARG A 201 14.23 -3.57 -11.44
CA ARG A 201 15.29 -3.04 -10.55
C ARG A 201 14.83 -2.82 -9.11
N LEU A 202 13.57 -2.47 -8.90
CA LEU A 202 12.97 -2.23 -7.59
C LEU A 202 12.29 -3.49 -7.06
N VAL A 203 11.44 -4.10 -7.88
CA VAL A 203 10.55 -5.19 -7.47
C VAL A 203 11.10 -6.54 -7.92
N ARG A 204 11.05 -7.51 -7.02
CA ARG A 204 11.29 -8.91 -7.34
C ARG A 204 9.98 -9.57 -7.79
N HIS A 205 9.81 -9.69 -9.10
CA HIS A 205 8.62 -10.30 -9.71
C HIS A 205 8.41 -11.74 -9.23
N PRO A 206 7.26 -12.10 -8.62
CA PRO A 206 7.04 -13.45 -8.10
C PRO A 206 6.90 -14.49 -9.21
N SER A 207 7.59 -15.62 -9.07
CA SER A 207 7.52 -16.72 -10.05
C SER A 207 6.15 -17.40 -10.10
N TRP A 208 5.38 -17.39 -9.01
CA TRP A 208 4.01 -17.91 -9.00
C TRP A 208 3.08 -17.05 -9.85
N LEU A 209 3.34 -15.74 -9.92
CA LEU A 209 2.55 -14.79 -10.69
C LEU A 209 2.92 -14.87 -12.18
N SER A 210 4.20 -15.09 -12.50
CA SER A 210 4.62 -15.37 -13.89
C SER A 210 4.39 -16.81 -14.34
N LYS A 211 4.01 -17.71 -13.43
CA LYS A 211 3.95 -19.17 -13.66
C LYS A 211 5.24 -19.74 -14.29
N GLY A 212 6.39 -19.08 -14.05
CA GLY A 212 7.68 -19.43 -14.66
C GLY A 212 7.83 -19.09 -16.15
N CYS A 213 6.88 -18.37 -16.74
CA CYS A 213 6.93 -17.99 -18.16
C CYS A 213 7.95 -16.89 -18.43
N SER A 214 8.61 -16.99 -19.59
CA SER A 214 9.47 -15.94 -20.14
C SER A 214 8.66 -14.89 -20.90
N ALA A 215 9.32 -13.82 -21.37
CA ALA A 215 8.75 -12.92 -22.36
C ALA A 215 8.16 -13.72 -23.54
N PRO A 216 6.92 -13.42 -23.96
CA PRO A 216 6.28 -14.16 -25.03
C PRO A 216 6.85 -13.75 -26.39
N CYS A 217 6.69 -14.62 -27.39
CA CYS A 217 6.92 -14.32 -28.81
C CYS A 217 8.34 -13.76 -29.12
N VAL A 218 9.37 -14.30 -28.46
CA VAL A 218 10.77 -13.87 -28.64
C VAL A 218 11.16 -14.06 -30.12
N GLY A 219 11.51 -12.95 -30.78
CA GLY A 219 11.87 -12.91 -32.20
C GLY A 219 10.72 -12.61 -33.16
N GLU A 220 9.46 -12.61 -32.69
CA GLU A 220 8.29 -12.20 -33.49
C GLU A 220 7.91 -10.74 -33.27
N TYR A 221 8.12 -10.23 -32.05
CA TYR A 221 7.78 -8.86 -31.66
C TYR A 221 8.94 -8.18 -30.93
N THR A 222 9.30 -6.96 -31.32
CA THR A 222 10.21 -6.09 -30.56
C THR A 222 9.48 -5.38 -29.40
N TYR A 223 10.22 -4.70 -28.54
CA TYR A 223 9.63 -3.91 -27.46
C TYR A 223 8.71 -2.80 -28.00
N GLU A 224 9.13 -2.09 -29.05
CA GLU A 224 8.39 -1.02 -29.70
C GLU A 224 7.10 -1.53 -30.34
N GLU A 225 7.12 -2.72 -30.93
CA GLU A 225 5.94 -3.33 -31.50
C GLU A 225 4.94 -3.73 -30.40
N TRP A 226 5.42 -4.26 -29.27
CA TRP A 226 4.57 -4.46 -28.09
C TRP A 226 4.00 -3.16 -27.56
N ASP A 227 4.80 -2.10 -27.49
CA ASP A 227 4.35 -0.78 -27.04
C ASP A 227 3.31 -0.19 -27.98
N ALA A 228 3.46 -0.36 -29.30
CA ALA A 228 2.47 0.05 -30.28
C ALA A 228 1.16 -0.74 -30.15
N LEU A 229 1.24 -2.05 -29.88
CA LEU A 229 0.05 -2.89 -29.61
C LEU A 229 -0.63 -2.51 -28.30
N ARG A 230 0.15 -2.19 -27.26
CA ARG A 230 -0.35 -1.66 -25.98
C ARG A 230 -1.14 -0.37 -26.18
N ILE A 231 -0.60 0.59 -26.94
CA ILE A 231 -1.28 1.87 -27.23
C ILE A 231 -2.60 1.62 -27.97
N LYS A 232 -2.63 0.65 -28.90
CA LYS A 232 -3.87 0.24 -29.60
C LYS A 232 -4.87 -0.47 -28.69
N ASN A 233 -4.42 -1.05 -27.57
CA ASN A 233 -5.28 -1.57 -26.51
C ASN A 233 -5.77 -0.45 -25.60
N ASN A 234 -6.51 0.49 -26.18
CA ASN A 234 -7.10 1.60 -25.47
C ASN A 234 -8.54 1.28 -25.07
N ALA A 235 -8.81 1.20 -23.76
CA ALA A 235 -10.15 0.91 -23.24
C ALA A 235 -11.18 2.00 -23.60
N THR A 236 -10.75 3.25 -23.84
CA THR A 236 -11.68 4.33 -24.22
C THR A 236 -12.20 4.20 -25.66
N GLU A 237 -11.43 3.54 -26.54
CA GLU A 237 -11.84 3.29 -27.92
C GLU A 237 -12.80 2.09 -28.03
N MET A 238 -12.75 1.17 -27.06
CA MET A 238 -13.59 -0.02 -27.00
C MET A 238 -14.25 -0.18 -25.61
N PRO A 239 -15.10 0.77 -25.19
CA PRO A 239 -15.70 0.74 -23.85
C PRO A 239 -16.57 -0.51 -23.68
N GLY A 240 -16.42 -1.18 -22.54
CA GLY A 240 -17.17 -2.39 -22.19
C GLY A 240 -16.71 -3.68 -22.89
N SER A 241 -15.66 -3.62 -23.73
CA SER A 241 -15.05 -4.81 -24.33
C SER A 241 -13.78 -5.22 -23.58
N PRO A 242 -13.46 -6.53 -23.52
CA PRO A 242 -12.18 -6.97 -22.98
C PRO A 242 -11.01 -6.46 -23.84
N PRO A 243 -9.79 -6.38 -23.28
CA PRO A 243 -8.61 -6.01 -24.06
C PRO A 243 -8.36 -7.01 -25.19
N LYS A 244 -7.82 -6.51 -26.32
CA LYS A 244 -7.55 -7.36 -27.48
C LYS A 244 -6.43 -8.35 -27.17
N GLU A 245 -6.67 -9.60 -27.52
CA GLU A 245 -5.68 -10.67 -27.42
C GLU A 245 -4.86 -10.77 -28.71
N ILE A 246 -3.55 -10.87 -28.56
CA ILE A 246 -2.58 -11.11 -29.64
C ILE A 246 -2.23 -12.61 -29.60
N GLN A 247 -2.37 -13.31 -30.72
CA GLN A 247 -1.87 -14.69 -30.83
C GLN A 247 -0.46 -14.66 -31.38
N CYS A 248 0.46 -15.36 -30.73
CA CYS A 248 1.81 -15.56 -31.23
C CYS A 248 2.26 -17.01 -31.11
N GLY A 249 3.32 -17.35 -31.84
CA GLY A 249 3.78 -18.73 -32.01
C GLY A 249 3.25 -19.37 -33.29
N GLY A 250 4.12 -20.18 -33.91
CA GLY A 250 3.83 -20.90 -35.15
C GLY A 250 2.75 -21.98 -35.02
N THR A 251 2.70 -22.89 -36.00
CA THR A 251 1.62 -23.88 -36.16
C THR A 251 1.46 -24.88 -35.00
N SER A 252 2.43 -25.02 -34.09
CA SER A 252 2.45 -26.08 -33.07
C SER A 252 2.15 -25.63 -31.63
N LYS A 253 2.32 -24.34 -31.28
CA LYS A 253 1.94 -23.81 -29.97
C LYS A 253 1.59 -22.33 -30.07
N ARG A 254 0.32 -22.01 -29.87
CA ARG A 254 -0.17 -20.63 -29.85
C ARG A 254 -0.25 -20.13 -28.42
N THR A 255 0.33 -18.96 -28.18
CA THR A 255 0.23 -18.23 -26.92
C THR A 255 -0.66 -17.01 -27.14
N ASN A 256 -1.66 -16.84 -26.27
CA ASN A 256 -2.54 -15.68 -26.26
C ASN A 256 -1.98 -14.63 -25.29
N VAL A 257 -1.61 -13.46 -25.81
CA VAL A 257 -1.00 -12.36 -25.07
C VAL A 257 -1.97 -11.18 -24.99
N VAL A 258 -2.26 -10.74 -23.77
CA VAL A 258 -2.83 -9.41 -23.52
C VAL A 258 -1.68 -8.51 -23.08
N VAL A 259 -1.48 -7.38 -23.77
CA VAL A 259 -0.43 -6.41 -23.44
C VAL A 259 -1.06 -5.10 -22.96
N LEU A 260 -0.69 -4.65 -21.76
CA LEU A 260 -1.16 -3.40 -21.15
C LEU A 260 -0.04 -2.71 -20.37
N GLY A 261 -0.08 -1.38 -20.29
CA GLY A 261 0.77 -0.58 -19.40
C GLY A 261 -0.02 -0.03 -18.22
N GLY A 262 0.61 0.87 -17.44
CA GLY A 262 -0.01 1.40 -16.22
C GLY A 262 -1.33 2.13 -16.47
N GLN A 263 -1.43 2.92 -17.54
CA GLN A 263 -2.66 3.65 -17.87
C GLN A 263 -3.75 2.69 -18.37
N GLU A 264 -3.42 1.82 -19.33
CA GLU A 264 -4.41 0.90 -19.91
C GLU A 264 -4.95 -0.10 -18.87
N VAL A 265 -4.11 -0.58 -17.94
CA VAL A 265 -4.56 -1.42 -16.82
C VAL A 265 -5.58 -0.69 -15.95
N ARG A 266 -5.37 0.61 -15.66
CA ARG A 266 -6.35 1.40 -14.88
C ARG A 266 -7.65 1.56 -15.62
N ASP A 267 -7.59 1.85 -16.91
CA ASP A 267 -8.77 2.12 -17.72
C ASP A 267 -9.60 0.84 -17.91
N TYR A 268 -8.99 -0.29 -18.28
CA TYR A 268 -9.70 -1.58 -18.35
C TYR A 268 -10.19 -2.04 -16.97
N PHE A 269 -9.45 -1.76 -15.90
CA PHE A 269 -9.93 -2.09 -14.57
C PHE A 269 -11.23 -1.34 -14.26
N GLU A 270 -11.25 -0.01 -14.41
CA GLU A 270 -12.44 0.80 -14.09
C GLU A 270 -13.61 0.58 -15.06
N LEU A 271 -13.34 0.41 -16.36
CA LEU A 271 -14.39 0.30 -17.39
C LEU A 271 -14.91 -1.13 -17.61
N TYR A 272 -14.16 -2.16 -17.20
CA TYR A 272 -14.49 -3.55 -17.51
C TYR A 272 -14.33 -4.48 -16.31
N TYR A 273 -13.11 -4.64 -15.77
CA TYR A 273 -12.84 -5.72 -14.80
C TYR A 273 -13.47 -5.51 -13.43
N LYS A 274 -13.65 -4.27 -12.98
CA LYS A 274 -14.09 -3.97 -11.62
C LYS A 274 -15.46 -4.54 -11.30
N GLU A 275 -16.42 -4.44 -12.20
CA GLU A 275 -17.76 -5.01 -11.98
C GLU A 275 -17.74 -6.54 -12.12
N GLU A 276 -17.03 -7.08 -13.10
CA GLU A 276 -16.84 -8.53 -13.26
C GLU A 276 -16.19 -9.19 -12.03
N MET A 277 -15.19 -8.53 -11.44
CA MET A 277 -14.51 -8.98 -10.21
C MET A 277 -15.44 -8.98 -8.98
N LEU A 278 -16.47 -8.14 -8.99
CA LEU A 278 -17.46 -8.03 -7.91
C LEU A 278 -18.72 -8.85 -8.15
N ASP A 279 -18.92 -9.40 -9.35
CA ASP A 279 -20.10 -10.17 -9.66
C ASP A 279 -20.13 -11.51 -8.89
N ARG A 280 -21.25 -11.75 -8.21
CA ARG A 280 -21.57 -12.98 -7.48
C ARG A 280 -23.01 -13.44 -7.79
N SER A 281 -23.57 -13.00 -8.92
CA SER A 281 -24.97 -13.21 -9.28
C SER A 281 -25.28 -14.62 -9.79
N THR A 282 -24.26 -15.38 -10.21
CA THR A 282 -24.42 -16.73 -10.77
C THR A 282 -23.45 -17.71 -10.12
N ASP A 283 -23.77 -19.00 -10.16
CA ASP A 283 -22.86 -20.05 -9.67
C ASP A 283 -21.49 -20.00 -10.38
N LEU A 284 -21.48 -19.62 -11.67
CA LEU A 284 -20.26 -19.45 -12.45
C LEU A 284 -19.42 -18.27 -11.94
N SER A 285 -20.02 -17.11 -11.68
CA SER A 285 -19.28 -15.96 -11.16
C SER A 285 -18.82 -16.15 -9.71
N VAL A 286 -19.59 -16.89 -8.90
CA VAL A 286 -19.16 -17.38 -7.57
C VAL A 286 -17.94 -18.30 -7.68
N ALA A 287 -17.96 -19.29 -8.58
CA ALA A 287 -16.83 -20.19 -8.79
C ALA A 287 -15.57 -19.43 -9.24
N ARG A 288 -15.70 -18.53 -10.23
CA ARG A 288 -14.60 -17.68 -10.71
C ARG A 288 -14.01 -16.80 -9.60
N ALA A 289 -14.86 -16.24 -8.73
CA ALA A 289 -14.41 -15.43 -7.61
C ALA A 289 -13.64 -16.25 -6.56
N SER A 290 -14.09 -17.47 -6.27
CA SER A 290 -13.40 -18.40 -5.36
C SER A 290 -12.01 -18.74 -5.90
N GLU A 291 -11.93 -19.09 -7.19
CA GLU A 291 -10.66 -19.40 -7.84
C GLU A 291 -9.74 -18.18 -7.92
N TRP A 292 -10.28 -16.99 -8.20
CA TRP A 292 -9.50 -15.75 -8.19
C TRP A 292 -8.87 -15.50 -6.83
N ALA A 293 -9.65 -15.62 -5.74
CA ALA A 293 -9.12 -15.48 -4.39
C ALA A 293 -8.00 -16.50 -4.12
N ALA A 294 -8.19 -17.76 -4.53
CA ALA A 294 -7.16 -18.79 -4.41
C ALA A 294 -5.87 -18.42 -5.19
N ARG A 295 -5.98 -17.92 -6.43
CA ARG A 295 -4.84 -17.47 -7.25
C ARG A 295 -4.11 -16.26 -6.65
N VAL A 296 -4.80 -15.40 -5.91
CA VAL A 296 -4.17 -14.28 -5.16
C VAL A 296 -3.45 -14.78 -3.90
N GLY A 297 -3.75 -15.98 -3.41
CA GLY A 297 -3.13 -16.58 -2.22
C GLY A 297 -4.09 -16.81 -1.05
N ALA A 298 -5.40 -16.89 -1.30
CA ALA A 298 -6.37 -17.32 -0.30
C ALA A 298 -6.26 -18.82 -0.02
N ARG A 299 -6.39 -19.18 1.25
CA ARG A 299 -6.58 -20.56 1.68
C ARG A 299 -8.00 -21.01 1.35
N PRO A 300 -8.28 -22.33 1.31
CA PRO A 300 -9.61 -22.82 0.95
C PRO A 300 -10.77 -22.25 1.79
N HIS A 301 -10.56 -22.02 3.09
CA HIS A 301 -11.57 -21.39 3.96
C HIS A 301 -11.75 -19.89 3.68
N GLU A 302 -10.67 -19.19 3.34
CA GLU A 302 -10.71 -17.77 3.02
C GLU A 302 -11.35 -17.51 1.66
N ALA A 303 -11.13 -18.39 0.69
CA ALA A 303 -11.82 -18.34 -0.61
C ALA A 303 -13.34 -18.53 -0.44
N ARG A 304 -13.76 -19.44 0.45
CA ARG A 304 -15.18 -19.59 0.82
C ARG A 304 -15.74 -18.33 1.50
N THR A 305 -14.98 -17.71 2.40
CA THR A 305 -15.38 -16.43 2.99
C THR A 305 -15.49 -15.33 1.92
N PHE A 306 -14.55 -15.28 0.98
CA PHE A 306 -14.50 -14.27 -0.09
C PHE A 306 -15.73 -14.27 -1.01
N VAL A 307 -16.29 -15.44 -1.30
CA VAL A 307 -17.47 -15.54 -2.18
C VAL A 307 -18.79 -15.40 -1.43
N ASN A 308 -18.76 -15.41 -0.10
CA ASN A 308 -19.97 -15.29 0.69
C ASN A 308 -20.42 -13.82 0.76
N THR A 309 -21.43 -13.45 -0.02
CA THR A 309 -22.00 -12.10 -0.10
C THR A 309 -22.67 -11.63 1.19
N THR A 310 -23.03 -12.56 2.10
CA THR A 310 -23.53 -12.18 3.44
C THR A 310 -22.41 -11.78 4.39
N ALA A 311 -21.18 -12.23 4.12
CA ALA A 311 -20.01 -11.96 4.94
C ALA A 311 -19.24 -10.70 4.49
N LEU A 312 -19.36 -10.30 3.22
CA LEU A 312 -18.59 -9.22 2.62
C LEU A 312 -19.50 -8.25 1.86
N ASP A 313 -19.49 -6.98 2.24
CA ASP A 313 -20.00 -5.92 1.36
C ASP A 313 -19.01 -5.62 0.21
N ARG A 314 -19.42 -4.80 -0.76
CA ARG A 314 -18.54 -4.43 -1.91
C ARG A 314 -17.23 -3.77 -1.48
N ARG A 315 -17.21 -3.07 -0.34
CA ARG A 315 -16.00 -2.41 0.18
C ARG A 315 -15.10 -3.43 0.87
N ASP A 316 -15.68 -4.26 1.73
CA ASP A 316 -14.95 -5.30 2.43
C ASP A 316 -14.31 -6.28 1.43
N THR A 317 -14.92 -6.49 0.26
CA THR A 317 -14.35 -7.30 -0.84
C THR A 317 -12.99 -6.78 -1.29
N TRP A 318 -12.85 -5.46 -1.51
CA TRP A 318 -11.57 -4.85 -1.93
C TRP A 318 -10.53 -4.86 -0.83
N ASP A 319 -10.96 -4.71 0.41
CA ASP A 319 -10.07 -4.77 1.57
C ASP A 319 -9.55 -6.18 1.78
N TYR A 320 -10.43 -7.16 1.57
CA TYR A 320 -10.11 -8.56 1.76
C TYR A 320 -9.11 -9.02 0.70
N ILE A 321 -9.34 -8.68 -0.58
CA ILE A 321 -8.38 -8.99 -1.63
C ILE A 321 -7.07 -8.21 -1.47
N SER A 322 -7.12 -6.98 -0.94
CA SER A 322 -5.92 -6.19 -0.59
C SER A 322 -5.11 -6.86 0.53
N ALA A 323 -5.77 -7.43 1.54
CA ALA A 323 -5.09 -8.17 2.60
C ALA A 323 -4.46 -9.48 2.06
N LEU A 324 -5.15 -10.17 1.16
CA LEU A 324 -4.63 -11.38 0.51
C LEU A 324 -3.40 -11.08 -0.35
N ILE A 325 -3.46 -10.06 -1.21
CA ILE A 325 -2.34 -9.69 -2.09
C ILE A 325 -1.13 -9.17 -1.30
N ALA A 326 -1.37 -8.47 -0.19
CA ALA A 326 -0.31 -8.04 0.70
C ALA A 326 0.39 -9.26 1.35
N ARG A 327 -0.40 -10.20 1.89
CA ARG A 327 0.09 -11.43 2.50
C ARG A 327 0.76 -12.37 1.49
N SER A 328 0.36 -12.39 0.23
CA SER A 328 0.99 -13.25 -0.80
C SER A 328 2.42 -12.82 -1.15
N GLY A 329 2.86 -11.65 -0.65
CA GLY A 329 4.18 -11.12 -0.90
C GLY A 329 4.39 -10.77 -2.37
N VAL A 330 3.32 -10.35 -3.07
CA VAL A 330 3.42 -9.94 -4.48
C VAL A 330 4.43 -8.81 -4.66
N LEU A 331 4.46 -7.88 -3.70
CA LEU A 331 5.42 -6.79 -3.67
C LEU A 331 6.55 -7.13 -2.70
N ARG A 332 7.64 -7.59 -3.27
CA ARG A 332 8.93 -7.71 -2.60
C ARG A 332 9.97 -6.88 -3.33
N PHE A 333 10.89 -6.32 -2.58
CA PHE A 333 12.01 -5.59 -3.15
C PHE A 333 13.15 -6.54 -3.50
N GLN A 334 13.98 -6.10 -4.45
CA GLN A 334 15.22 -6.80 -4.78
C GLN A 334 16.18 -6.81 -3.57
N PRO A 335 17.08 -7.80 -3.45
CA PRO A 335 17.97 -7.91 -2.29
C PRO A 335 18.84 -6.67 -2.03
N TRP A 336 19.35 -6.01 -3.08
CA TRP A 336 20.12 -4.77 -2.94
C TRP A 336 19.30 -3.63 -2.34
N ILE A 337 18.00 -3.54 -2.68
CA ILE A 337 17.09 -2.57 -2.07
C ILE A 337 16.98 -2.82 -0.57
N GLY A 338 16.80 -4.07 -0.16
CA GLY A 338 16.72 -4.41 1.27
C GLY A 338 17.97 -4.03 2.06
N ARG A 339 19.16 -4.29 1.50
CA ARG A 339 20.43 -3.86 2.08
C ARG A 339 20.49 -2.35 2.24
N ASP A 340 20.20 -1.63 1.16
CA ASP A 340 20.38 -0.17 1.12
C ASP A 340 19.32 0.55 1.98
N LEU A 341 18.13 -0.04 2.15
CA LEU A 341 17.13 0.41 3.12
C LEU A 341 17.58 0.22 4.57
N GLU A 342 18.17 -0.93 4.88
CA GLU A 342 18.71 -1.21 6.22
C GLU A 342 19.81 -0.20 6.59
N GLU A 343 20.74 0.04 5.67
CA GLU A 343 21.81 1.02 5.83
C GLU A 343 21.25 2.45 5.96
N TYR A 344 20.31 2.83 5.10
CA TYR A 344 19.67 4.14 5.15
C TYR A 344 19.00 4.39 6.51
N ILE A 345 18.20 3.45 7.02
CA ILE A 345 17.47 3.67 8.28
C ILE A 345 18.44 3.76 9.47
N LYS A 346 19.45 2.90 9.51
CA LYS A 346 20.48 2.94 10.57
C LYS A 346 21.25 4.25 10.57
N THR A 347 21.50 4.82 9.40
CA THR A 347 22.32 6.01 9.23
C THR A 347 21.52 7.30 9.41
N TYR A 348 20.36 7.39 8.78
CA TYR A 348 19.59 8.63 8.65
C TYR A 348 18.37 8.71 9.57
N VAL A 349 17.97 7.61 10.21
CA VAL A 349 16.89 7.59 11.20
C VAL A 349 17.34 6.93 12.52
N PRO A 350 18.52 7.30 13.07
CA PRO A 350 19.10 6.59 14.22
C PRO A 350 18.29 6.73 15.51
N ASP A 351 17.47 7.79 15.61
CA ASP A 351 16.66 8.06 16.79
C ASP A 351 15.39 7.20 16.90
N LEU A 352 15.06 6.44 15.84
CA LEU A 352 13.89 5.57 15.81
C LEU A 352 14.30 4.12 16.13
N ASP A 353 14.04 3.69 17.37
CA ASP A 353 14.24 2.29 17.78
C ASP A 353 13.10 1.42 17.23
N LEU A 354 13.37 0.71 16.12
CA LEU A 354 12.39 -0.17 15.47
C LEU A 354 11.94 -1.36 16.31
N ASN A 355 12.59 -1.64 17.45
CA ASN A 355 12.14 -2.66 18.41
C ASN A 355 11.10 -2.14 19.39
N LYS A 356 10.82 -0.84 19.36
CA LYS A 356 9.80 -0.20 20.20
C LYS A 356 8.59 0.22 19.37
N PRO A 357 7.39 0.25 19.99
CA PRO A 357 6.22 0.90 19.43
C PRO A 357 6.51 2.33 18.97
N TYR A 358 6.07 2.65 17.75
CA TYR A 358 6.11 4.01 17.22
C TYR A 358 4.89 4.28 16.35
N ASP A 359 4.44 5.53 16.35
CA ASP A 359 3.41 6.01 15.44
C ASP A 359 4.07 6.69 14.23
N ALA A 360 3.31 6.95 13.18
CA ALA A 360 3.82 7.66 12.03
C ALA A 360 2.80 8.63 11.43
N ILE A 361 3.28 9.70 10.81
CA ILE A 361 2.45 10.66 10.08
C ILE A 361 3.07 10.86 8.71
N HIS A 362 2.24 10.76 7.67
CA HIS A 362 2.62 11.10 6.30
C HIS A 362 1.96 12.41 5.89
N VAL A 363 2.79 13.42 5.62
CA VAL A 363 2.38 14.75 5.19
C VAL A 363 2.85 14.95 3.75
N ARG A 364 1.91 14.95 2.80
CA ARG A 364 2.21 15.18 1.39
C ARG A 364 1.76 16.56 0.96
N ARG A 365 2.71 17.34 0.45
CA ARG A 365 2.55 18.69 -0.07
C ARG A 365 3.10 18.72 -1.50
N GLY A 366 4.10 19.55 -1.78
CA GLY A 366 4.78 19.62 -3.08
C GLY A 366 3.85 19.82 -4.27
N ASP A 367 4.20 19.21 -5.39
CA ASP A 367 3.45 19.18 -6.66
C ASP A 367 1.99 18.72 -6.48
N LYS A 368 1.70 17.93 -5.45
CA LYS A 368 0.34 17.45 -5.22
C LYS A 368 -0.63 18.60 -4.94
N LEU A 369 -0.17 19.66 -4.27
CA LEU A 369 -1.02 20.81 -3.94
C LEU A 369 -1.44 21.61 -5.18
N GLU A 370 -0.70 21.49 -6.27
CA GLU A 370 -0.98 22.19 -7.53
C GLU A 370 -2.18 21.58 -8.27
N VAL A 371 -2.36 20.25 -8.16
CA VAL A 371 -3.35 19.49 -8.94
C VAL A 371 -4.34 18.73 -8.04
N GLU A 372 -3.92 17.60 -7.46
CA GLU A 372 -4.84 16.66 -6.78
C GLU A 372 -5.27 17.14 -5.37
N GLY A 373 -4.40 17.86 -4.67
CA GLY A 373 -4.58 18.33 -3.30
C GLY A 373 -5.36 19.64 -3.18
N ARG A 374 -5.46 20.42 -4.26
CA ARG A 374 -6.04 21.77 -4.25
C ARG A 374 -7.49 21.80 -3.78
N ARG A 375 -8.33 20.87 -4.28
CA ARG A 375 -9.75 20.82 -3.91
C ARG A 375 -9.93 20.50 -2.42
N PRO A 376 -9.32 19.46 -1.84
CA PRO A 376 -9.39 19.20 -0.41
C PRO A 376 -8.87 20.35 0.47
N VAL A 377 -7.79 21.02 0.07
CA VAL A 377 -7.26 22.19 0.80
C VAL A 377 -8.28 23.33 0.78
N ARG A 378 -8.85 23.65 -0.38
CA ARG A 378 -9.92 24.65 -0.47
C ARG A 378 -11.08 24.31 0.47
N LEU A 379 -11.58 23.08 0.41
CA LEU A 379 -12.69 22.63 1.28
C LEU A 379 -12.34 22.82 2.77
N TYR A 380 -11.12 22.44 3.17
CA TYR A 380 -10.65 22.60 4.55
C TYR A 380 -10.73 24.05 5.05
N TRP A 381 -10.34 25.02 4.22
CA TRP A 381 -10.39 26.44 4.56
C TRP A 381 -11.80 27.05 4.41
N THR A 382 -12.59 26.59 3.44
CA THR A 382 -14.00 26.97 3.29
C THR A 382 -14.81 26.60 4.53
N GLU A 383 -14.63 25.38 5.05
CA GLU A 383 -15.32 24.91 6.27
C GLU A 383 -14.98 25.74 7.52
N ARG A 384 -13.88 26.49 7.48
CA ARG A 384 -13.42 27.38 8.56
C ARG A 384 -13.76 28.85 8.31
N GLY A 385 -14.44 29.18 7.22
CA GLY A 385 -14.72 30.56 6.84
C GLY A 385 -13.46 31.37 6.47
N GLN A 386 -12.37 30.68 6.10
CA GLN A 386 -11.07 31.27 5.80
C GLN A 386 -10.69 31.17 4.32
N TYR A 387 -11.62 30.71 3.47
CA TYR A 387 -11.46 30.74 2.02
C TYR A 387 -12.31 31.87 1.43
N ASP A 388 -11.67 32.77 0.68
CA ASP A 388 -12.34 33.81 -0.09
C ASP A 388 -12.74 33.26 -1.47
N GLU A 389 -14.05 33.11 -1.69
CA GLU A 389 -14.61 32.64 -2.96
C GLU A 389 -14.39 33.61 -4.13
N VAL A 390 -14.23 34.90 -3.87
CA VAL A 390 -14.04 35.94 -4.89
C VAL A 390 -12.59 36.02 -5.34
N THR A 391 -11.67 36.06 -4.38
CA THR A 391 -10.23 36.23 -4.67
C THR A 391 -9.47 34.90 -4.78
N GLY A 392 -10.04 33.82 -4.25
CA GLY A 392 -9.36 32.53 -4.09
C GLY A 392 -8.32 32.53 -2.96
N ALA A 393 -8.28 33.57 -2.12
CA ALA A 393 -7.33 33.68 -1.03
C ALA A 393 -7.63 32.68 0.10
N MET A 394 -6.57 32.11 0.67
CA MET A 394 -6.60 31.23 1.83
C MET A 394 -5.30 31.41 2.65
N PRO A 395 -5.28 31.11 3.97
CA PRO A 395 -4.11 31.33 4.80
C PRO A 395 -2.85 30.64 4.29
N THR A 396 -2.98 29.37 3.89
CA THR A 396 -1.93 28.62 3.21
C THR A 396 -2.54 27.73 2.13
N ASN A 397 -1.74 27.35 1.13
CA ASN A 397 -2.17 26.44 0.07
C ASN A 397 -2.09 24.96 0.46
N TYR A 398 -2.02 24.65 1.75
CA TYR A 398 -1.95 23.30 2.31
C TYR A 398 -2.81 23.16 3.57
N ILE A 399 -2.96 21.93 4.06
CA ILE A 399 -3.60 21.64 5.35
C ILE A 399 -2.51 21.63 6.45
N PRO A 400 -2.63 22.47 7.50
CA PRO A 400 -1.60 22.58 8.54
C PRO A 400 -1.34 21.27 9.29
N PHE A 401 -0.10 21.07 9.74
CA PHE A 401 0.34 19.88 10.48
C PHE A 401 -0.49 19.65 11.75
N ARG A 402 -0.91 20.73 12.44
CA ARG A 402 -1.80 20.66 13.60
C ARG A 402 -3.06 19.83 13.33
N HIS A 403 -3.61 19.88 12.11
CA HIS A 403 -4.78 19.10 11.74
C HIS A 403 -4.53 17.58 11.72
N TYR A 404 -3.30 17.14 11.44
CA TYR A 404 -2.95 15.73 11.52
C TYR A 404 -2.94 15.24 12.98
N LEU A 405 -2.58 16.10 13.93
CA LEU A 405 -2.53 15.76 15.35
C LEU A 405 -3.92 15.60 15.98
N THR A 406 -4.95 16.29 15.47
CA THR A 406 -6.33 16.11 15.98
C THR A 406 -6.85 14.69 15.77
N GLN A 407 -6.25 13.93 14.86
CA GLN A 407 -6.61 12.52 14.66
C GLN A 407 -6.30 11.64 15.87
N TYR A 408 -5.42 12.07 16.79
CA TYR A 408 -5.07 11.33 17.99
C TYR A 408 -6.11 11.47 19.11
N GLU A 409 -6.93 12.53 19.12
CA GLU A 409 -7.98 12.77 20.12
C GLU A 409 -8.98 11.61 20.20
N SER A 410 -9.25 10.99 19.05
CA SER A 410 -10.31 9.99 18.90
C SER A 410 -9.90 8.55 19.23
N VAL A 411 -8.62 8.28 19.53
CA VAL A 411 -8.05 6.94 19.37
C VAL A 411 -7.22 6.52 20.57
N ALA A 412 -6.43 7.45 21.08
CA ALA A 412 -5.41 7.13 22.03
C ALA A 412 -5.93 7.32 23.45
N LYS A 413 -5.90 6.26 24.27
CA LYS A 413 -5.80 6.49 25.70
C LYS A 413 -4.56 7.35 25.95
N CYS A 414 -4.70 8.33 26.83
CA CYS A 414 -3.56 9.05 27.38
C CYS A 414 -2.49 8.04 27.78
N MET A 415 -1.29 8.20 27.25
CA MET A 415 -0.14 7.39 27.67
C MET A 415 0.63 8.17 28.73
N GLU A 416 1.25 7.46 29.67
CA GLU A 416 2.06 8.09 30.73
C GLU A 416 3.31 8.79 30.18
N GLY A 417 3.72 8.49 28.94
CA GLY A 417 4.90 9.08 28.28
C GLY A 417 4.62 9.60 26.86
N PRO A 418 5.61 10.28 26.25
CA PRO A 418 5.49 10.83 24.91
C PRO A 418 5.39 9.75 23.84
N ARG A 419 4.53 9.98 22.86
CA ARG A 419 4.46 9.19 21.63
C ARG A 419 5.69 9.46 20.78
N THR A 420 6.41 8.42 20.39
CA THR A 420 7.43 8.53 19.35
C THR A 420 6.74 8.47 18.01
N VAL A 421 6.87 9.53 17.20
CA VAL A 421 6.16 9.67 15.93
C VAL A 421 7.14 9.93 14.79
N TYR A 422 7.23 9.01 13.84
CA TYR A 422 7.99 9.20 12.60
C TYR A 422 7.22 10.09 11.61
N ILE A 423 7.89 11.10 11.05
CA ILE A 423 7.31 12.00 10.05
C ILE A 423 7.90 11.71 8.68
N ALA A 424 7.06 11.25 7.76
CA ALA A 424 7.37 11.14 6.34
C ALA A 424 6.75 12.33 5.60
N THR A 425 7.57 13.18 4.99
CA THR A 425 7.09 14.35 4.28
C THR A 425 8.03 14.80 3.18
N ASP A 426 7.46 15.39 2.14
CA ASP A 426 8.18 16.08 1.08
C ASP A 426 8.48 17.55 1.35
N ASP A 427 8.01 18.06 2.47
CA ASP A 427 8.22 19.44 2.90
C ASP A 427 8.73 19.48 4.36
N PRO A 428 9.93 18.92 4.62
CA PRO A 428 10.44 18.78 5.98
C PRO A 428 10.73 20.13 6.63
N VAL A 429 11.02 21.18 5.85
CA VAL A 429 11.32 22.51 6.37
C VAL A 429 10.07 23.14 6.98
N GLU A 430 8.99 23.21 6.23
CA GLU A 430 7.74 23.83 6.69
C GLU A 430 7.10 23.01 7.81
N VAL A 431 7.09 21.67 7.70
CA VAL A 431 6.53 20.81 8.75
C VAL A 431 7.32 20.94 10.06
N LYS A 432 8.66 21.06 10.00
CA LYS A 432 9.47 21.34 11.20
C LYS A 432 9.18 22.72 11.78
N ALA A 433 8.98 23.74 10.94
CA ALA A 433 8.61 25.08 11.38
C ALA A 433 7.26 25.07 12.13
N GLU A 434 6.23 24.46 11.55
CA GLU A 434 4.92 24.32 12.18
C GLU A 434 5.00 23.54 13.50
N ILE A 435 5.80 22.47 13.57
CA ILE A 435 6.01 21.72 14.82
C ILE A 435 6.68 22.57 15.90
N ASN A 436 7.60 23.47 15.53
CA ASN A 436 8.28 24.34 16.49
C ASN A 436 7.35 25.40 17.07
N GLU A 437 6.32 25.80 16.33
CA GLU A 437 5.28 26.74 16.79
C GLU A 437 4.23 26.08 17.71
N LEU A 438 4.15 24.75 17.72
CA LEU A 438 3.21 24.05 18.61
C LEU A 438 3.64 24.12 20.08
N PRO A 439 2.68 24.18 21.03
CA PRO A 439 2.97 24.22 22.46
C PRO A 439 3.84 23.05 22.92
N LYS A 440 4.77 23.33 23.84
CA LYS A 440 5.68 22.34 24.43
C LYS A 440 5.48 22.26 25.93
N ASP A 441 5.75 21.09 26.53
CA ASP A 441 5.93 20.98 27.97
C ASP A 441 7.36 21.35 28.41
N ASP A 442 7.62 21.28 29.71
CA ASP A 442 8.91 21.63 30.31
C ASP A 442 10.06 20.72 29.82
N ASP A 443 9.73 19.51 29.34
CA ASP A 443 10.68 18.55 28.78
C ASP A 443 10.90 18.76 27.26
N GLY A 444 10.20 19.72 26.65
CA GLY A 444 10.28 20.04 25.22
C GLY A 444 9.43 19.13 24.32
N TYR A 445 8.55 18.30 24.87
CA TYR A 445 7.63 17.48 24.08
C TYR A 445 6.47 18.32 23.56
N THR A 446 6.03 18.02 22.35
CA THR A 446 4.89 18.74 21.76
C THR A 446 3.59 18.30 22.41
N LEU A 447 2.76 19.25 22.78
CA LEU A 447 1.43 19.03 23.34
C LEU A 447 0.38 19.18 22.25
N LEU A 448 -0.58 18.26 22.21
CA LEU A 448 -1.79 18.48 21.42
C LEU A 448 -2.74 19.36 22.24
N VAL A 449 -3.17 20.47 21.63
CA VAL A 449 -4.11 21.43 22.20
C VAL A 449 -5.38 21.43 21.37
N THR A 450 -6.52 21.26 22.02
CA THR A 450 -7.86 21.28 21.41
C THR A 450 -8.21 22.67 20.89
N ASP A 451 -9.29 22.77 20.12
CA ASP A 451 -9.72 24.03 19.50
C ASP A 451 -10.09 25.11 20.53
N ASP A 452 -10.51 24.72 21.73
CA ASP A 452 -10.79 25.60 22.88
C ASP A 452 -9.53 26.03 23.66
N GLY A 453 -8.34 25.62 23.22
CA GLY A 453 -7.07 25.97 23.85
C GLY A 453 -6.70 25.09 25.04
N ALA A 454 -7.49 24.07 25.38
CA ALA A 454 -7.13 23.14 26.45
C ALA A 454 -6.04 22.16 26.00
N SER A 455 -5.00 22.00 26.80
CA SER A 455 -4.01 20.93 26.54
C SER A 455 -4.67 19.59 26.76
N THR A 456 -4.53 18.70 25.78
CA THR A 456 -4.81 17.28 25.96
C THR A 456 -3.68 16.62 26.77
N CYS A 457 -3.89 15.37 27.14
CA CYS A 457 -2.86 14.53 27.75
C CYS A 457 -1.82 13.99 26.77
N HIS A 458 -1.95 14.28 25.46
CA HIS A 458 -1.07 13.71 24.44
C HIS A 458 0.21 14.52 24.31
N LYS A 459 1.33 13.83 24.49
CA LYS A 459 2.69 14.35 24.31
C LYS A 459 3.35 13.65 23.13
N PHE A 460 4.14 14.38 22.32
CA PHE A 460 4.76 13.86 21.12
C PHE A 460 6.25 14.20 21.03
N ARG A 461 7.05 13.20 20.66
CA ARG A 461 8.42 13.32 20.17
C ARG A 461 8.41 12.98 18.68
N PHE A 462 8.66 13.97 17.83
CA PHE A 462 8.72 13.79 16.39
C PHE A 462 10.12 13.41 15.93
N ILE A 463 10.21 12.44 15.03
CA ILE A 463 11.46 11.99 14.40
C ILE A 463 11.35 12.21 12.90
N PHE A 464 12.39 12.80 12.32
CA PHE A 464 12.56 12.99 10.89
C PHE A 464 13.78 12.21 10.42
N SER A 465 13.81 11.84 9.14
CA SER A 465 15.08 11.48 8.52
C SER A 465 16.04 12.69 8.54
N SER A 466 17.30 12.45 8.86
CA SER A 466 18.38 13.43 8.72
C SER A 466 18.91 13.52 7.28
N PHE A 467 18.31 12.78 6.35
CA PHE A 467 18.67 12.82 4.93
C PHE A 467 18.27 14.18 4.31
N GLU A 468 19.27 15.01 4.03
CA GLU A 468 19.10 16.28 3.35
C GLU A 468 19.14 16.09 1.83
N ALA A 469 17.99 15.78 1.23
CA ALA A 469 17.87 15.78 -0.22
C ALA A 469 17.92 17.23 -0.75
N GLN A 470 19.08 17.68 -1.23
CA GLN A 470 19.26 19.01 -1.84
C GLN A 470 18.35 19.23 -3.08
N SER A 471 17.74 18.16 -3.62
CA SER A 471 16.82 18.20 -4.75
C SER A 471 15.49 17.56 -4.37
N GLY A 472 14.42 18.36 -4.36
CA GLY A 472 13.03 18.04 -3.98
C GLY A 472 12.67 16.57 -3.79
N PHE A 473 12.16 16.27 -2.61
CA PHE A 473 11.55 15.00 -2.24
C PHE A 473 10.41 14.66 -3.23
N HIS A 474 10.36 13.41 -3.66
CA HIS A 474 9.38 12.85 -4.61
C HIS A 474 9.52 13.19 -6.11
N LEU A 475 9.34 12.12 -6.87
CA LEU A 475 9.53 11.96 -8.30
C LEU A 475 8.66 12.90 -9.13
N HIS A 476 9.25 13.96 -9.67
CA HIS A 476 9.16 14.13 -11.11
C HIS A 476 10.42 13.69 -11.86
N ASP A 477 10.20 13.21 -13.09
CA ASP A 477 11.16 12.87 -14.15
C ASP A 477 12.02 14.05 -14.65
N GLY A 478 11.91 15.23 -14.02
CA GLY A 478 12.66 16.42 -14.38
C GLY A 478 14.17 16.15 -14.50
N TYR A 479 14.72 16.46 -15.68
CA TYR A 479 16.13 16.31 -16.05
C TYR A 479 17.12 16.99 -15.08
N GLY A 480 16.65 17.90 -14.22
CA GLY A 480 17.45 18.63 -13.22
C GLY A 480 17.65 17.93 -11.87
N LYS A 481 17.12 16.73 -11.64
CA LYS A 481 17.18 16.07 -10.31
C LYS A 481 18.45 15.23 -10.07
N GLY A 482 19.61 15.73 -10.45
CA GLY A 482 20.89 15.15 -10.01
C GLY A 482 21.35 13.88 -10.73
N SER A 483 22.46 13.31 -10.23
CA SER A 483 23.09 12.10 -10.78
C SER A 483 22.22 10.86 -10.66
N CYS A 484 22.64 9.77 -11.30
CA CYS A 484 21.90 8.51 -11.22
C CYS A 484 21.90 7.93 -9.79
N GLU A 485 23.02 8.09 -9.11
CA GLU A 485 23.26 7.68 -7.73
C GLU A 485 22.44 8.53 -6.76
N GLU A 486 22.44 9.86 -6.91
CA GLU A 486 21.59 10.75 -6.08
C GLU A 486 20.11 10.39 -6.23
N ARG A 487 19.68 10.01 -7.45
CA ARG A 487 18.31 9.53 -7.68
C ARG A 487 18.04 8.22 -6.97
N TYR A 488 19.01 7.32 -6.93
CA TYR A 488 18.91 6.06 -6.21
C TYR A 488 18.76 6.30 -4.72
N GLU A 489 19.62 7.12 -4.12
CA GLU A 489 19.57 7.47 -2.70
C GLU A 489 18.23 8.09 -2.30
N ARG A 490 17.72 9.05 -3.10
CA ARG A 490 16.38 9.63 -2.87
C ARG A 490 15.27 8.60 -2.96
N ASN A 491 15.36 7.65 -3.89
CA ASN A 491 14.36 6.59 -3.99
C ASN A 491 14.47 5.58 -2.84
N ILE A 492 15.66 5.30 -2.33
CA ILE A 492 15.86 4.49 -1.12
C ILE A 492 15.26 5.19 0.10
N ALA A 493 15.55 6.47 0.29
CA ALA A 493 14.94 7.30 1.34
C ALA A 493 13.41 7.21 1.31
N SER A 494 12.86 7.33 0.11
CA SER A 494 11.44 7.29 -0.14
C SER A 494 10.80 5.92 0.12
N VAL A 495 11.47 4.82 -0.23
CA VAL A 495 10.99 3.47 0.08
C VAL A 495 11.14 3.17 1.58
N ALA A 496 12.15 3.73 2.24
CA ALA A 496 12.32 3.64 3.68
C ALA A 496 11.15 4.30 4.42
N ASP A 497 10.75 5.51 4.02
CA ASP A 497 9.56 6.17 4.57
C ASP A 497 8.31 5.30 4.42
N LEU A 498 8.09 4.73 3.23
CA LEU A 498 6.94 3.87 2.98
C LEU A 498 6.96 2.64 3.91
N MET A 499 8.13 2.02 4.11
CA MET A 499 8.27 0.90 5.04
C MET A 499 7.99 1.31 6.48
N LEU A 500 8.54 2.45 6.94
CA LEU A 500 8.34 2.94 8.29
C LEU A 500 6.86 3.28 8.56
N LEU A 501 6.16 3.89 7.59
CA LEU A 501 4.71 4.15 7.65
C LEU A 501 3.88 2.87 7.71
N THR A 502 4.22 1.85 6.92
CA THR A 502 3.50 0.57 6.92
C THR A 502 3.69 -0.19 8.22
N LYS A 503 4.86 -0.08 8.85
CA LYS A 503 5.20 -0.87 10.04
C LYS A 503 4.82 -0.25 11.37
N SER A 504 4.51 1.04 11.43
CA SER A 504 4.11 1.75 12.66
C SER A 504 2.86 1.15 13.33
N ASP A 505 2.60 1.50 14.58
CA ASP A 505 1.42 1.05 15.32
C ASP A 505 0.19 1.90 15.01
N LEU A 506 0.32 3.22 15.05
CA LEU A 506 -0.65 4.14 14.48
C LEU A 506 -0.06 4.85 13.26
N VAL A 507 -0.84 5.08 12.22
CA VAL A 507 -0.46 5.94 11.10
C VAL A 507 -1.55 6.97 10.79
N VAL A 508 -1.16 8.23 10.67
CA VAL A 508 -2.03 9.31 10.16
C VAL A 508 -1.58 9.69 8.76
N LEU A 509 -2.45 9.56 7.78
CA LEU A 509 -2.10 9.81 6.37
C LEU A 509 -3.30 10.27 5.55
N GLU A 510 -3.12 10.33 4.24
CA GLU A 510 -4.16 10.66 3.25
C GLU A 510 -4.27 9.62 2.13
N PHE A 511 -5.47 9.09 1.88
CA PHE A 511 -5.68 8.08 0.83
C PHE A 511 -5.71 8.63 -0.60
N ASN A 512 -5.74 9.95 -0.75
CA ASN A 512 -5.58 10.55 -2.07
C ASN A 512 -4.16 10.29 -2.62
N SER A 513 -3.15 10.11 -1.76
CA SER A 513 -1.79 9.79 -2.22
C SER A 513 -1.68 8.34 -2.67
N ASN A 514 -0.88 8.12 -3.73
CA ASN A 514 -0.41 6.78 -4.11
C ASN A 514 0.27 6.08 -2.91
N TRP A 515 0.97 6.83 -2.06
CA TRP A 515 1.61 6.28 -0.86
C TRP A 515 0.59 5.86 0.19
N GLY A 516 -0.38 6.73 0.50
CA GLY A 516 -1.42 6.40 1.46
C GLY A 516 -2.16 5.11 1.09
N ARG A 517 -2.37 4.87 -0.21
CA ARG A 517 -2.94 3.63 -0.74
C ARG A 517 -2.03 2.41 -0.54
N LEU A 518 -0.72 2.54 -0.80
CA LEU A 518 0.23 1.46 -0.53
C LEU A 518 0.30 1.14 0.97
N VAL A 519 0.52 2.15 1.82
CA VAL A 519 0.57 1.99 3.28
C VAL A 519 -0.67 1.26 3.75
N ARG A 520 -1.84 1.66 3.26
CA ARG A 520 -3.09 1.00 3.57
C ARG A 520 -3.08 -0.47 3.19
N THR A 521 -2.84 -0.80 1.92
CA THR A 521 -2.88 -2.19 1.41
C THR A 521 -2.01 -3.10 2.27
N PHE A 522 -0.80 -2.68 2.61
CA PHE A 522 0.15 -3.49 3.39
C PHE A 522 -0.08 -3.46 4.91
N ARG A 523 -1.06 -2.68 5.39
CA ARG A 523 -1.54 -2.72 6.78
C ARG A 523 -2.80 -3.56 6.96
N LEU A 524 -3.45 -4.01 5.89
CA LEU A 524 -4.62 -4.88 5.98
C LEU A 524 -4.22 -6.33 6.24
N ARG A 525 -5.05 -7.05 7.01
CA ARG A 525 -4.89 -8.48 7.33
C ARG A 525 -6.24 -9.18 7.24
N VAL A 526 -6.27 -10.39 6.69
CA VAL A 526 -7.48 -11.21 6.71
C VAL A 526 -7.80 -11.60 8.15
N ASN A 527 -9.06 -11.46 8.56
CA ASN A 527 -9.51 -11.91 9.88
C ASN A 527 -9.71 -13.43 9.91
N ASP A 528 -9.74 -14.02 11.09
CA ASP A 528 -10.02 -15.44 11.25
C ASP A 528 -11.43 -15.78 10.73
N SER A 529 -11.54 -16.78 9.86
CA SER A 529 -12.82 -17.14 9.23
C SER A 529 -13.90 -17.52 10.24
N GLN A 530 -13.58 -18.11 11.39
CA GLN A 530 -14.60 -18.41 12.42
C GLN A 530 -15.13 -17.11 13.03
N ARG A 531 -14.25 -16.14 13.28
CA ARG A 531 -14.68 -14.81 13.76
C ARG A 531 -15.56 -14.10 12.75
N ILE A 532 -15.21 -14.18 11.46
CA ILE A 532 -16.02 -13.59 10.37
C ILE A 532 -17.41 -14.23 10.32
N MET A 533 -17.49 -15.56 10.40
CA MET A 533 -18.77 -16.27 10.47
C MET A 533 -19.61 -15.89 11.69
N ASN A 534 -18.96 -15.46 12.78
CA ASN A 534 -19.60 -14.95 13.98
C ASN A 534 -19.87 -13.42 13.95
N GLY A 535 -19.80 -12.80 12.78
CA GLY A 535 -20.13 -11.37 12.57
C GLY A 535 -18.98 -10.39 12.79
N ALA A 536 -17.74 -10.86 12.98
CA ALA A 536 -16.58 -9.97 12.98
C ALA A 536 -16.29 -9.44 11.57
N ARG A 537 -15.60 -8.28 11.50
CA ARG A 537 -15.20 -7.72 10.21
C ARG A 537 -14.27 -8.67 9.45
N PRO A 538 -14.44 -8.83 8.12
CA PRO A 538 -13.62 -9.73 7.31
C PRO A 538 -12.14 -9.39 7.26
N VAL A 539 -11.82 -8.12 7.48
CA VAL A 539 -10.47 -7.59 7.41
C VAL A 539 -10.15 -6.90 8.73
N LEU A 540 -9.02 -7.27 9.30
CA LEU A 540 -8.38 -6.57 10.38
C LEU A 540 -7.43 -5.53 9.81
N GLN A 541 -7.33 -4.43 10.52
CA GLN A 541 -6.32 -3.43 10.26
C GLN A 541 -5.18 -3.62 11.25
N LYS A 542 -3.93 -3.73 10.76
CA LYS A 542 -2.76 -3.69 11.63
C LYS A 542 -2.69 -2.31 12.26
N GLY A 543 -2.91 -2.26 13.57
CA GLY A 543 -2.94 -1.03 14.32
C GLY A 543 -3.97 -0.02 13.81
N ASP A 544 -3.79 1.24 14.18
CA ASP A 544 -4.73 2.30 13.85
C ASP A 544 -4.28 3.10 12.62
N MET A 545 -5.15 3.22 11.63
CA MET A 545 -4.98 4.11 10.48
C MET A 545 -6.00 5.23 10.63
N LYS A 546 -5.52 6.46 10.58
CA LYS A 546 -6.35 7.66 10.63
C LYS A 546 -6.13 8.48 9.38
N ILE A 547 -7.21 9.08 8.92
CA ILE A 547 -7.21 9.88 7.70
C ILE A 547 -7.28 11.33 8.12
N ALA A 548 -6.16 12.04 7.94
CA ALA A 548 -6.12 13.46 8.23
C ALA A 548 -7.15 14.20 7.36
N TRP A 549 -7.15 13.92 6.05
CA TRP A 549 -8.07 14.55 5.11
C TRP A 549 -8.21 13.73 3.82
N GLY A 550 -9.16 14.14 2.98
CA GLY A 550 -9.48 13.49 1.72
C GLY A 550 -10.51 12.37 1.87
N LYS A 551 -10.50 11.41 0.95
CA LYS A 551 -11.47 10.31 0.99
C LYS A 551 -11.21 9.41 2.20
N LYS A 552 -12.22 9.26 3.07
CA LYS A 552 -12.19 8.28 4.18
C LYS A 552 -12.18 6.83 3.67
N LEU A 553 -12.76 6.62 2.49
CA LEU A 553 -12.87 5.31 1.86
C LEU A 553 -11.93 5.26 0.64
N PRO A 554 -10.85 4.49 0.71
CA PRO A 554 -10.01 4.23 -0.44
C PRO A 554 -10.71 3.21 -1.35
N GLY A 555 -10.45 3.32 -2.65
CA GLY A 555 -10.96 2.37 -3.63
C GLY A 555 -10.18 1.05 -3.64
N PRO A 556 -10.33 0.27 -4.73
CA PRO A 556 -9.52 -0.90 -5.00
C PRO A 556 -8.01 -0.59 -4.90
N PRO A 557 -7.18 -1.55 -4.49
CA PRO A 557 -5.73 -1.34 -4.39
C PRO A 557 -5.18 -0.96 -5.77
N GLY A 558 -4.30 0.03 -5.79
CA GLY A 558 -3.71 0.52 -7.04
C GLY A 558 -4.53 1.57 -7.79
N CYS A 559 -5.82 1.77 -7.48
CA CYS A 559 -6.69 2.67 -8.26
C CYS A 559 -6.96 4.03 -7.59
N LEU A 560 -7.09 5.08 -8.41
CA LEU A 560 -7.63 6.39 -8.04
C LEU A 560 -9.11 6.41 -8.41
N THR A 561 -10.01 6.40 -7.42
CA THR A 561 -11.46 6.37 -7.66
C THR A 561 -12.03 7.70 -8.20
N ASN A 562 -11.36 8.47 -9.06
CA ASN A 562 -11.94 9.70 -9.65
C ASN A 562 -11.24 10.34 -10.87
N LEU A 563 -10.29 9.70 -11.56
CA LEU A 563 -9.62 10.35 -12.71
C LEU A 563 -10.53 10.57 -13.94
N LEU A 564 -11.69 9.90 -14.01
CA LEU A 564 -12.66 10.14 -15.09
C LEU A 564 -13.39 11.50 -15.00
N SER A 565 -13.21 12.28 -13.92
CA SER A 565 -13.82 13.60 -13.81
C SER A 565 -12.94 14.77 -14.26
N SER A 566 -11.63 14.60 -14.40
CA SER A 566 -10.69 15.69 -14.72
C SER A 566 -10.40 15.85 -16.22
N ASN A 567 -10.51 14.80 -17.04
CA ASN A 567 -10.24 14.91 -18.48
C ASN A 567 -11.46 15.29 -19.33
N LEU A 568 -12.68 15.19 -18.79
CA LEU A 568 -13.90 15.64 -19.49
C LEU A 568 -14.15 17.16 -19.40
N TYR A 569 -13.36 17.90 -18.61
CA TYR A 569 -13.47 19.36 -18.50
C TYR A 569 -12.30 20.14 -19.13
N ALA A 570 -11.28 19.46 -19.67
CA ALA A 570 -10.11 20.10 -20.24
C ALA A 570 -10.21 20.40 -21.75
N SER A 571 -11.35 20.13 -22.40
CA SER A 571 -11.53 20.34 -23.86
C SER A 571 -12.49 21.48 -24.23
N HIS A 572 -12.82 22.40 -23.33
CA HIS A 572 -13.61 23.60 -23.63
C HIS A 572 -12.96 24.86 -23.07
N SER A 573 -11.83 25.24 -23.67
CA SER A 573 -11.35 26.62 -23.64
C SER A 573 -10.63 26.95 -24.95
N ASP A 574 -11.34 26.85 -26.07
CA ASP A 574 -11.00 27.62 -27.26
C ASP A 574 -11.44 29.07 -27.00
N PHE A 575 -10.49 29.90 -26.59
CA PHE A 575 -10.62 31.36 -26.71
C PHE A 575 -10.31 31.72 -28.16
N THR A 576 -11.36 31.83 -28.98
CA THR A 576 -11.31 32.62 -30.21
C THR A 576 -11.24 34.10 -29.83
N THR A 577 -10.10 34.72 -30.07
CA THR A 577 -9.95 36.18 -30.15
C THR A 577 -10.56 36.67 -31.47
N ALA A 578 -11.50 37.61 -31.37
CA ALA A 578 -11.80 38.61 -32.37
C ALA A 578 -11.45 39.99 -31.80
#